data_AF-A0A7S1T6C2-F1
#
_entry.id   AF-A0A7S1T6C2-F1
#
_cell.length_a   1.000
_cell.length_b   1.000
_cell.length_c   1.000
_cell.angle_alpha   90.00
_cell.angle_beta   90.00
_cell.angle_gamma   90.00
#
_symmetry.space_group_name_H-M   'P 1'
#
loop_
_entity.id
_entity.type
_entity.pdbx_description
1 polymer ?
#
loop_
_entity_poly.entity_id
_entity_poly.type
_entity_poly.pdbx_seq_one_letter_code
_entity_poly.pdbx_strand_id
1 'polypeptide(L)'
;IIVTTPQQVSIIDVRKEINFCKKVGLPVLGVVENMSELRTPLQKMKFSVRPEGAAETEDVTAKVMEAIAAAMPGVAAKMVASTEVLPSGSGGAKAMCESMGVPYLGAIPLDPKLAFAGDKGQSIHEGEGGEAQLAIQSLIDKILQILEVQK
;
A
#
# COMPACT_ATOMS: atom_id res chain seq x y z
N ILE A 1 -11.71 -9.42 -10.50
CA ILE A 1 -10.90 -8.74 -9.47
C ILE A 1 -11.58 -7.40 -9.19
N ILE A 2 -11.70 -6.99 -7.93
CA ILE A 2 -12.27 -5.69 -7.57
C ILE A 2 -11.15 -4.83 -6.99
N VAL A 3 -11.05 -3.57 -7.42
CA VAL A 3 -10.09 -2.59 -6.90
C VAL A 3 -10.85 -1.54 -6.10
N THR A 4 -10.33 -1.18 -4.93
CA THR A 4 -10.93 -0.19 -4.03
C THR A 4 -9.87 0.71 -3.43
N THR A 5 -10.27 1.65 -2.59
CA THR A 5 -9.39 2.50 -1.79
C THR A 5 -9.85 2.49 -0.33
N PRO A 6 -8.99 2.81 0.67
CA PRO A 6 -9.32 2.63 2.09
C PRO A 6 -10.53 3.42 2.59
N GLN A 7 -11.01 4.41 1.83
CA GLN A 7 -12.11 5.29 2.21
C GLN A 7 -13.43 4.53 2.31
N GLN A 8 -14.20 4.85 3.36
CA GLN A 8 -15.48 4.20 3.66
C GLN A 8 -16.48 4.24 2.50
N VAL A 9 -16.50 5.32 1.71
CA VAL A 9 -17.38 5.43 0.54
C VAL A 9 -17.05 4.35 -0.50
N SER A 10 -15.77 4.13 -0.80
CA SER A 10 -15.34 3.09 -1.74
C SER A 10 -15.69 1.69 -1.23
N ILE A 11 -15.49 1.45 0.07
CA ILE A 11 -15.83 0.18 0.72
C ILE A 11 -17.34 -0.13 0.62
N ILE A 12 -18.21 0.86 0.81
CA ILE A 12 -19.66 0.67 0.69
C ILE A 12 -20.05 0.23 -0.72
N ASP A 13 -19.46 0.83 -1.74
CA ASP A 13 -19.75 0.48 -3.13
C ASP A 13 -19.20 -0.91 -3.49
N VAL A 14 -18.01 -1.26 -3.01
CA VAL A 14 -17.46 -2.62 -3.21
C VAL A 14 -18.32 -3.69 -2.57
N ARG A 15 -18.96 -3.44 -1.43
CA ARG A 15 -19.93 -4.39 -0.85
C ARG A 15 -21.10 -4.65 -1.81
N LYS A 16 -21.59 -3.63 -2.51
CA LYS A 16 -22.65 -3.78 -3.51
C LYS A 16 -22.14 -4.56 -4.71
N GLU A 17 -20.94 -4.26 -5.20
CA GLU A 17 -20.30 -4.97 -6.32
C GLU A 17 -20.07 -6.46 -6.03
N ILE A 18 -19.55 -6.82 -4.84
CA ILE A 18 -19.37 -8.21 -4.43
C ILE A 18 -20.72 -8.95 -4.43
N ASN A 19 -21.77 -8.32 -3.89
CA ASN A 19 -23.11 -8.90 -3.88
C ASN A 19 -23.69 -9.04 -5.28
N PHE A 20 -23.44 -8.07 -6.17
CA PHE A 20 -23.81 -8.15 -7.58
C PHE A 20 -23.14 -9.35 -8.25
N CYS A 21 -21.81 -9.47 -8.14
CA CYS A 21 -21.05 -10.60 -8.69
C CYS A 21 -21.60 -11.95 -8.20
N LYS A 22 -21.89 -12.09 -6.89
CA LYS A 22 -22.52 -13.29 -6.33
C LYS A 22 -23.89 -13.58 -6.95
N LYS A 23 -24.74 -12.56 -7.14
CA LYS A 23 -26.09 -12.72 -7.71
C LYS A 23 -26.07 -13.16 -9.17
N VAL A 24 -25.12 -12.67 -9.97
CA VAL A 24 -25.02 -12.99 -11.40
C VAL A 24 -24.10 -14.19 -11.69
N GLY A 25 -23.56 -14.85 -10.65
CA GLY A 25 -22.66 -15.99 -10.81
C GLY A 25 -21.26 -15.64 -11.33
N LEU A 26 -20.84 -14.38 -11.23
CA LEU A 26 -19.49 -13.96 -11.64
C LEU A 26 -18.49 -14.19 -10.49
N PRO A 27 -17.45 -15.01 -10.67
CA PRO A 27 -16.48 -15.30 -9.61
C PRO A 27 -15.61 -14.07 -9.28
N VAL A 28 -15.58 -13.71 -8.01
CA VAL A 28 -14.68 -12.68 -7.48
C VAL A 28 -13.38 -13.34 -7.04
N LEU A 29 -12.33 -13.23 -7.87
CA LEU A 29 -10.98 -13.73 -7.53
C LEU A 29 -10.42 -13.09 -6.24
N GLY A 30 -10.83 -11.85 -5.96
CA GLY A 30 -10.48 -11.14 -4.74
C GLY A 30 -10.49 -9.63 -4.92
N VAL A 31 -10.19 -8.93 -3.83
CA VAL A 31 -10.15 -7.47 -3.74
C VAL A 31 -8.70 -6.99 -3.57
N VAL A 32 -8.35 -5.91 -4.27
CA VAL A 32 -7.10 -5.17 -4.13
C VAL A 32 -7.40 -3.78 -3.58
N GLU A 33 -6.72 -3.38 -2.51
CA GLU A 33 -6.83 -2.03 -1.96
C GLU A 33 -5.73 -1.13 -2.52
N ASN A 34 -6.10 -0.21 -3.40
CA ASN A 34 -5.21 0.82 -3.94
C ASN A 34 -5.09 1.99 -2.96
N MET A 35 -3.98 2.75 -3.02
CA MET A 35 -3.75 3.94 -2.20
C MET A 35 -3.79 3.68 -0.68
N SER A 36 -3.28 2.53 -0.24
CA SER A 36 -3.31 2.10 1.17
C SER A 36 -2.43 2.95 2.10
N GLU A 37 -1.11 2.88 1.90
CA GLU A 37 -0.11 3.56 2.72
C GLU A 37 0.85 4.37 1.85
N LEU A 38 1.43 5.42 2.40
CA LEU A 38 2.66 5.98 1.86
C LEU A 38 3.83 5.20 2.43
N ARG A 39 4.64 4.59 1.54
CA ARG A 39 5.84 3.84 1.92
C ARG A 39 7.08 4.51 1.35
N THR A 40 8.12 4.61 2.15
CA THR A 40 9.43 5.10 1.68
C THR A 40 10.57 4.43 2.43
N PRO A 41 11.71 4.17 1.77
CA PRO A 41 12.93 3.76 2.45
C PRO A 41 13.29 4.75 3.56
N LEU A 42 13.63 4.24 4.74
CA LEU A 42 13.90 5.06 5.92
C LEU A 42 15.03 6.09 5.67
N GLN A 43 16.00 5.76 4.82
CA GLN A 43 17.14 6.62 4.48
C GLN A 43 16.75 7.85 3.66
N LYS A 44 15.54 7.86 3.08
CA LYS A 44 14.97 9.01 2.38
C LYS A 44 14.15 9.91 3.30
N MET A 45 13.93 9.52 4.55
CA MET A 45 13.18 10.33 5.52
C MET A 45 14.07 11.38 6.17
N LYS A 46 13.47 12.53 6.48
CA LYS A 46 14.05 13.60 7.29
C LYS A 46 13.38 13.60 8.66
N PHE A 47 14.18 13.63 9.71
CA PHE A 47 13.71 13.70 11.10
C PHE A 47 14.05 15.06 11.68
N SER A 48 13.07 15.71 12.30
CA SER A 48 13.29 16.99 12.96
C SER A 48 12.63 17.06 14.33
N VAL A 49 13.23 17.83 15.23
CA VAL A 49 12.69 18.12 16.57
C VAL A 49 12.21 19.56 16.58
N ARG A 50 11.03 19.80 17.17
CA ARG A 50 10.53 21.14 17.46
C ARG A 50 10.67 21.41 18.96
N PRO A 51 11.57 22.31 19.38
CA PRO A 51 11.63 22.76 20.76
C PRO A 51 10.32 23.44 21.18
N GLU A 52 9.98 23.32 22.46
CA GLU A 52 8.78 23.95 23.01
C GLU A 52 8.86 25.48 22.86
N GLY A 53 7.81 26.09 22.29
CA GLY A 53 7.75 27.52 22.02
C GLY A 53 8.56 28.03 20.81
N ALA A 54 9.28 27.15 20.09
CA ALA A 54 10.04 27.53 18.89
C ALA A 54 9.19 27.39 17.61
N ALA A 55 9.37 28.34 16.68
CA ALA A 55 8.74 28.30 15.35
C ALA A 55 9.49 27.37 14.37
N GLU A 56 10.81 27.26 14.54
CA GLU A 56 11.68 26.47 13.67
C GLU A 56 11.92 25.06 14.22
N THR A 57 12.31 24.15 13.33
CA THR A 57 12.65 22.76 13.67
C THR A 57 14.13 22.50 13.43
N GLU A 58 14.78 21.76 14.34
CA GLU A 58 16.16 21.29 14.18
C GLU A 58 16.17 19.95 13.43
N ASP A 59 16.99 19.82 12.38
CA ASP A 59 17.22 18.54 11.71
C ASP A 59 18.08 17.62 12.59
N VAL A 60 17.54 16.47 12.95
CA VAL A 60 18.20 15.45 13.76
C VAL A 60 18.39 14.13 13.01
N THR A 61 18.24 14.12 11.68
CA THR A 61 18.27 12.92 10.84
C THR A 61 19.52 12.08 11.09
N ALA A 62 20.70 12.69 11.14
CA ALA A 62 21.95 11.96 11.38
C ALA A 62 21.96 11.24 12.73
N LYS A 63 21.53 11.93 13.80
CA LYS A 63 21.47 11.38 15.17
C LYS A 63 20.47 10.21 15.24
N VAL A 64 19.31 10.35 14.59
CA VAL A 64 18.29 9.29 14.52
C VAL A 64 18.84 8.07 13.77
N MET A 65 19.46 8.28 12.61
CA MET A 65 20.01 7.18 11.82
C MET A 65 21.16 6.46 12.54
N GLU A 66 22.02 7.19 13.25
CA GLU A 66 23.09 6.62 14.07
C GLU A 66 22.51 5.76 15.21
N ALA A 67 21.51 6.27 15.93
CA ALA A 67 20.86 5.54 17.01
C ALA A 67 20.19 4.24 16.49
N ILE A 68 19.51 4.30 15.34
CA ILE A 68 18.89 3.14 14.72
C ILE A 68 19.95 2.11 14.28
N ALA A 69 21.05 2.57 13.67
CA ALA A 69 22.13 1.69 13.25
C ALA A 69 22.82 0.98 14.43
N ALA A 70 23.01 1.70 15.55
CA ALA A 70 23.57 1.15 16.78
C ALA A 70 22.62 0.12 17.43
N ALA A 71 21.31 0.39 17.42
CA ALA A 71 20.31 -0.51 17.98
C ALA A 71 20.04 -1.75 17.11
N MET A 72 20.12 -1.61 15.79
CA MET A 72 19.79 -2.67 14.81
C MET A 72 20.79 -2.71 13.65
N PRO A 73 21.98 -3.30 13.84
CA PRO A 73 23.02 -3.37 12.82
C PRO A 73 22.54 -4.11 11.56
N GLY A 74 22.74 -3.52 10.38
CA GLY A 74 22.38 -4.11 9.09
C GLY A 74 20.88 -4.10 8.74
N VAL A 75 20.01 -3.77 9.69
CA VAL A 75 18.56 -3.64 9.46
C VAL A 75 18.22 -2.26 8.92
N ALA A 76 18.88 -1.21 9.42
CA ALA A 76 18.62 0.18 9.05
C ALA A 76 18.60 0.42 7.53
N ALA A 77 19.44 -0.28 6.76
CA ALA A 77 19.53 -0.18 5.30
C ALA A 77 18.32 -0.79 4.54
N LYS A 78 17.52 -1.62 5.21
CA LYS A 78 16.35 -2.32 4.64
C LYS A 78 15.02 -1.83 5.22
N MET A 79 15.06 -0.87 6.15
CA MET A 79 13.86 -0.36 6.79
C MET A 79 13.04 0.50 5.83
N VAL A 80 11.73 0.29 5.86
CA VAL A 80 10.72 1.09 5.17
C VAL A 80 9.84 1.74 6.22
N ALA A 81 9.68 3.05 6.13
CA ALA A 81 8.70 3.79 6.92
C ALA A 81 7.35 3.79 6.18
N SER A 82 6.27 3.57 6.92
CA SER A 82 4.91 3.56 6.41
C SER A 82 4.03 4.50 7.24
N THR A 83 3.09 5.16 6.57
CA THR A 83 2.03 5.94 7.22
C THR A 83 0.74 5.82 6.41
N GLU A 84 -0.40 5.86 7.10
CA GLU A 84 -1.69 5.91 6.43
C GLU A 84 -1.91 7.31 5.83
N VAL A 85 -2.02 7.33 4.50
CA VAL A 85 -2.60 8.41 3.66
C VAL A 85 -3.97 8.86 4.15
N LEU A 86 -4.78 7.82 4.24
CA LEU A 86 -6.22 7.85 4.15
C LEU A 86 -6.69 6.92 5.28
N PRO A 87 -7.27 7.46 6.35
CA PRO A 87 -7.61 6.66 7.51
C PRO A 87 -8.63 5.58 7.12
N SER A 88 -8.26 4.33 7.36
CA SER A 88 -9.08 3.17 6.99
C SER A 88 -10.30 2.98 7.90
N GLY A 89 -10.34 3.63 9.06
CA GLY A 89 -11.45 3.68 10.01
C GLY A 89 -11.77 2.32 10.64
N SER A 90 -12.41 1.43 9.87
CA SER A 90 -12.94 0.13 10.29
C SER A 90 -12.11 -1.07 9.81
N GLY A 91 -10.82 -0.87 9.50
CA GLY A 91 -9.92 -1.92 8.99
C GLY A 91 -9.94 -2.10 7.47
N GLY A 92 -10.49 -1.11 6.74
CA GLY A 92 -10.42 -1.00 5.28
C GLY A 92 -11.01 -2.19 4.53
N ALA A 93 -10.47 -2.45 3.34
CA ALA A 93 -10.90 -3.53 2.47
C ALA A 93 -10.62 -4.91 3.06
N LYS A 94 -9.57 -5.06 3.86
CA LYS A 94 -9.23 -6.36 4.48
C LYS A 94 -10.33 -6.84 5.41
N ALA A 95 -10.80 -6.01 6.34
CA ALA A 95 -11.90 -6.34 7.24
C ALA A 95 -13.22 -6.59 6.48
N MET A 96 -13.48 -5.82 5.42
CA MET A 96 -14.63 -6.07 4.54
C MET A 96 -14.53 -7.45 3.87
N CYS A 97 -13.38 -7.81 3.31
CA CYS A 97 -13.17 -9.08 2.63
C CYS A 97 -13.43 -10.27 3.56
N GLU A 98 -12.89 -10.22 4.77
CA GLU A 98 -13.13 -11.20 5.83
C GLU A 98 -14.63 -11.33 6.13
N SER A 99 -15.34 -10.20 6.31
CA SER A 99 -16.79 -10.20 6.59
C SER A 99 -17.65 -10.75 5.44
N MET A 100 -17.20 -10.62 4.20
CA MET A 100 -17.96 -11.03 3.01
C MET A 100 -17.57 -12.39 2.47
N GLY A 101 -16.56 -13.04 3.05
CA GLY A 101 -16.04 -14.32 2.59
C GLY A 101 -15.45 -14.23 1.18
N VAL A 102 -14.73 -13.15 0.87
CA VAL A 102 -14.01 -12.98 -0.41
C VAL A 102 -12.51 -12.83 -0.18
N PRO A 103 -11.64 -13.28 -1.09
CA PRO A 103 -10.19 -13.16 -0.91
C PRO A 103 -9.72 -11.70 -0.89
N TYR A 104 -8.85 -11.37 0.06
CA TYR A 104 -8.07 -10.14 0.03
C TYR A 104 -6.71 -10.41 -0.62
N LEU A 105 -6.46 -9.83 -1.79
CA LEU A 105 -5.25 -10.12 -2.57
C LEU A 105 -4.03 -9.33 -2.05
N GLY A 106 -4.28 -8.11 -1.56
CA GLY A 106 -3.26 -7.24 -1.01
C GLY A 106 -3.58 -5.76 -1.23
N ALA A 107 -2.57 -4.93 -0.96
CA ALA A 107 -2.66 -3.49 -1.07
C ALA A 107 -1.55 -2.92 -1.95
N ILE A 108 -1.86 -1.81 -2.64
CA ILE A 108 -0.89 -1.02 -3.41
C ILE A 108 -0.67 0.29 -2.64
N PRO A 109 0.58 0.64 -2.28
CA PRO A 109 0.88 1.89 -1.60
C PRO A 109 0.78 3.08 -2.56
N LEU A 110 0.65 4.28 -2.00
CA LEU A 110 0.85 5.53 -2.73
C LEU A 110 2.33 5.64 -3.14
N ASP A 111 2.55 5.74 -4.45
CA ASP A 111 3.88 5.86 -5.04
C ASP A 111 3.83 6.91 -6.17
N PRO A 112 4.55 8.04 -6.04
CA PRO A 112 4.63 9.05 -7.10
C PRO A 112 5.09 8.46 -8.44
N LYS A 113 5.92 7.40 -8.43
CA LYS A 113 6.40 6.76 -9.64
C LYS A 113 5.27 6.05 -10.40
N LEU A 114 4.33 5.44 -9.68
CA LEU A 114 3.14 4.84 -10.28
C LEU A 114 2.26 5.90 -10.95
N ALA A 115 2.03 7.03 -10.27
CA ALA A 115 1.29 8.15 -10.85
C ALA A 115 1.95 8.67 -12.14
N PHE A 116 3.26 8.92 -12.07
CA PHE A 116 4.02 9.46 -13.21
C PHE A 116 4.09 8.50 -14.40
N ALA A 117 4.20 7.19 -14.15
CA ALA A 117 4.11 6.17 -15.20
C ALA A 117 2.71 6.19 -15.85
N GLY A 118 1.65 6.26 -15.04
CA GLY A 118 0.27 6.38 -15.51
C GLY A 118 0.02 7.61 -16.37
N ASP A 119 0.48 8.78 -15.94
CA ASP A 119 0.34 10.05 -16.67
C ASP A 119 1.04 10.01 -18.04
N LYS A 120 2.07 9.18 -18.19
CA LYS A 120 2.81 8.96 -19.43
C LYS A 120 2.26 7.80 -20.28
N GLY A 121 1.25 7.08 -19.79
CA GLY A 121 0.75 5.87 -20.44
C GLY A 121 1.76 4.71 -20.48
N GLN A 122 2.68 4.66 -19.51
CA GLN A 122 3.72 3.65 -19.41
C GLN A 122 3.43 2.66 -18.27
N SER A 123 3.93 1.43 -18.42
CA SER A 123 3.89 0.46 -17.32
C SER A 123 4.83 0.87 -16.19
N ILE A 124 4.40 0.66 -14.94
CA ILE A 124 5.27 0.85 -13.77
C ILE A 124 6.50 -0.08 -13.79
N HIS A 125 6.47 -1.17 -14.56
CA HIS A 125 7.59 -2.10 -14.73
C HIS A 125 8.63 -1.63 -15.76
N GLU A 126 8.32 -0.62 -16.56
CA GLU A 126 9.25 -0.05 -17.56
C GLU A 126 10.13 1.07 -16.97
N GLY A 127 9.79 1.56 -15.79
CA GLY A 127 10.48 2.67 -15.12
C GLY A 127 11.49 2.24 -14.07
N GLU A 128 12.01 3.24 -13.34
CA GLU A 128 12.80 2.98 -12.14
C GLU A 128 11.88 2.45 -11.03
N GLY A 129 12.05 1.18 -10.64
CA GLY A 129 11.66 0.55 -9.36
C GLY A 129 10.88 1.37 -8.33
N GLY A 130 9.81 0.83 -7.76
CA GLY A 130 9.07 1.49 -6.67
C GLY A 130 8.41 0.52 -5.69
N GLU A 131 7.95 1.05 -4.56
CA GLU A 131 7.19 0.27 -3.58
C GLU A 131 5.88 -0.25 -4.21
N ALA A 132 5.24 0.56 -5.05
CA ALA A 132 4.06 0.13 -5.78
C ALA A 132 4.38 -0.95 -6.83
N GLN A 133 5.53 -0.87 -7.49
CA GLN A 133 5.96 -1.91 -8.45
C GLN A 133 6.13 -3.26 -7.76
N LEU A 134 6.78 -3.29 -6.59
CA LEU A 134 6.97 -4.50 -5.81
C LEU A 134 5.63 -5.09 -5.34
N ALA A 135 4.72 -4.22 -4.88
CA ALA A 135 3.37 -4.62 -4.48
C ALA A 135 2.56 -5.20 -5.66
N ILE A 136 2.60 -4.54 -6.82
CA ILE A 136 1.93 -4.99 -8.04
C ILE A 136 2.51 -6.32 -8.52
N GLN A 137 3.83 -6.50 -8.51
CA GLN A 137 4.45 -7.77 -8.89
C GLN A 137 3.97 -8.91 -7.97
N SER A 138 3.96 -8.70 -6.65
CA SER A 138 3.46 -9.70 -5.71
C SER A 138 1.98 -10.02 -5.94
N LEU A 139 1.15 -9.05 -6.34
CA LEU A 139 -0.25 -9.28 -6.70
C LEU A 139 -0.37 -10.10 -7.99
N ILE A 140 0.44 -9.80 -9.01
CA ILE A 140 0.48 -10.56 -10.27
C ILE A 140 0.81 -12.03 -9.96
N ASP A 141 1.85 -12.29 -9.19
CA ASP A 141 2.29 -13.65 -8.85
C ASP A 141 1.17 -14.43 -8.12
N LYS A 142 0.49 -13.79 -7.16
CA LYS A 142 -0.66 -14.39 -6.46
C LYS A 142 -1.82 -14.68 -7.41
N ILE A 143 -2.14 -13.75 -8.32
CA ILE A 143 -3.25 -13.93 -9.27
C ILE A 143 -2.94 -15.08 -10.23
N LEU A 144 -1.71 -15.15 -10.75
CA LEU A 144 -1.28 -16.24 -11.62
C LEU A 144 -1.40 -17.59 -10.90
N GLN A 145 -0.96 -17.67 -9.64
CA GLN A 145 -1.11 -18.88 -8.83
C GLN A 145 -2.57 -19.30 -8.65
N ILE A 146 -3.48 -18.34 -8.39
CA ILE A 146 -4.92 -18.63 -8.29
C ILE A 146 -5.48 -19.18 -9.61
N LEU A 147 -5.08 -18.58 -10.74
CA LEU A 147 -5.55 -18.99 -12.07
C LEU A 147 -4.99 -20.35 -12.50
N GLU A 148 -3.77 -20.69 -12.11
CA GLU A 148 -3.17 -22.01 -12.37
C GLU A 148 -3.87 -23.13 -11.59
N VAL A 149 -4.26 -22.87 -10.34
CA VAL A 149 -5.01 -23.83 -9.51
C VAL A 149 -6.44 -24.06 -10.02
N GLN A 150 -6.98 -23.12 -10.80
CA GLN A 150 -8.34 -23.20 -11.35
C GLN A 150 -8.41 -23.89 -12.73
N LYS A 151 -7.28 -24.25 -13.34
CA LYS A 151 -7.21 -25.06 -14.56
C LYS A 151 -7.30 -26.55 -14.26
#